data_AF-A0A090VAS5-F1
#
_entry.id   AF-A0A090VAS5-F1
#
_cell.length_a   1.000
_cell.length_b   1.000
_cell.length_c   1.000
_cell.angle_alpha   90.00
_cell.angle_beta   90.00
_cell.angle_gamma   90.00
#
_symmetry.space_group_name_H-M   'P 1'
#
loop_
_entity.id
_entity.type
_entity.pdbx_description
1 polymer ?
#
loop_
_entity_poly.entity_id
_entity_poly.type
_entity_poly.pdbx_seq_one_letter_code
_entity_poly.pdbx_strand_id
1 'polypeptide(L)' 'MAPEVGMGLVSKSPDGQEFNLVVVEVKDESIVVDGNHPLAGKDLVFDLEVLEIK' A
#
# COMPACT_ATOMS: atom_id res chain seq x y z
N MET A 1 -16.15 13.12 10.63
CA MET A 1 -16.34 12.29 9.43
C MET A 1 -16.04 10.86 9.83
N ALA A 2 -16.91 9.92 9.48
CA ALA A 2 -16.63 8.49 9.67
C ALA A 2 -15.79 8.00 8.48
N PRO A 3 -14.88 7.04 8.67
CA PRO A 3 -14.16 6.42 7.57
C PRO A 3 -15.13 5.62 6.67
N GLU A 4 -14.87 5.65 5.37
CA GLU A 4 -15.68 4.96 4.35
C GLU A 4 -14.82 3.98 3.56
N VAL A 5 -15.41 2.87 3.09
CA VAL A 5 -14.72 1.91 2.22
C VAL A 5 -14.28 2.62 0.94
N GLY A 6 -13.01 2.42 0.55
CA GLY A 6 -12.37 3.11 -0.57
C GLY A 6 -11.71 4.45 -0.21
N MET A 7 -11.87 4.94 1.03
CA MET A 7 -11.15 6.11 1.51
C MET A 7 -9.64 5.85 1.53
N GLY A 8 -8.88 6.76 0.93
CA GLY A 8 -7.41 6.76 0.99
C GLY A 8 -6.91 7.42 2.27
N LEU A 9 -5.93 6.80 2.92
CA LEU A 9 -5.23 7.32 4.09
C LEU A 9 -3.72 7.35 3.78
N VAL A 10 -3.00 8.28 4.42
CA VAL A 10 -1.53 8.34 4.36
C VAL A 10 -1.00 8.03 5.74
N SER A 11 -0.04 7.12 5.82
CA SER A 11 0.67 6.80 7.06
C SER A 11 2.17 7.02 6.88
N LYS A 12 2.87 7.09 8.00
CA LYS A 12 4.31 7.35 8.04
C LYS A 12 5.02 6.25 8.82
N SER A 13 6.04 5.67 8.21
CA SER A 13 6.88 4.66 8.83
C SER A 13 7.84 5.29 9.87
N PRO A 14 8.45 4.49 10.77
CA PRO A 14 9.37 5.01 11.79
C PRO A 14 10.62 5.72 11.23
N ASP A 15 11.07 5.32 10.04
CA ASP A 15 12.14 5.92 9.23
C ASP A 15 11.67 7.16 8.44
N GLY A 16 10.38 7.45 8.47
CA GLY A 16 9.80 8.68 7.96
C GLY A 16 9.31 8.63 6.52
N GLN A 17 9.31 7.45 5.89
CA GLN A 17 8.67 7.27 4.58
C GLN A 17 7.15 7.32 4.72
N GLU A 18 6.50 8.00 3.80
CA GLU A 18 5.04 8.00 3.70
C GLU A 18 4.57 6.89 2.77
N PHE A 19 3.47 6.24 3.14
CA PHE A 19 2.82 5.21 2.33
C PHE A 19 1.30 5.32 2.41
N ASN A 20 0.66 4.91 1.32
CA ASN A 20 -0.78 4.99 1.16
C ASN A 20 -1.45 3.73 1.69
N LEU A 21 -2.62 3.91 2.28
CA LEU A 21 -3.50 2.88 2.80
C LEU A 21 -4.90 3.10 2.22
N VAL A 22 -5.65 2.03 2.01
CA VAL A 22 -7.05 2.10 1.55
C VAL A 22 -7.94 1.38 2.56
N VAL A 23 -9.03 2.02 2.98
CA VAL A 23 -10.03 1.36 3.84
C VAL A 23 -10.76 0.29 3.02
N VAL A 24 -10.66 -0.97 3.44
CA VAL A 24 -11.32 -2.11 2.79
C VAL A 24 -12.56 -2.59 3.54
N GLU A 25 -12.65 -2.32 4.84
CA GLU A 25 -13.78 -2.68 5.68
C GLU A 25 -13.95 -1.69 6.83
N VAL A 26 -15.20 -1.35 7.16
CA VAL A 26 -15.55 -0.52 8.31
C VAL A 26 -16.36 -1.37 9.28
N LYS A 27 -15.90 -1.47 10.52
CA LYS A 27 -16.55 -2.17 11.64
C LYS A 27 -17.00 -1.13 12.68
N ASP A 28 -17.74 -1.58 13.69
CA ASP A 28 -18.33 -0.70 14.70
C ASP A 28 -17.27 0.14 15.46
N GLU A 29 -16.15 -0.47 15.82
CA GLU A 29 -15.08 0.18 16.61
C GLU A 29 -13.74 0.30 15.87
N SER A 30 -13.63 -0.25 14.66
CA SER A 30 -12.36 -0.31 13.93
C SER A 30 -12.53 -0.32 12.42
N ILE A 31 -11.45 -0.06 11.70
CA ILE A 31 -11.39 -0.20 10.25
C ILE A 31 -10.30 -1.19 9.88
N VAL A 32 -10.52 -1.91 8.78
CA VAL A 32 -9.49 -2.72 8.14
C VAL A 32 -8.95 -1.91 6.96
N VAL A 33 -7.63 -1.81 6.89
CA VAL A 33 -6.94 -1.06 5.84
C VAL A 33 -6.01 -1.97 5.06
N ASP A 34 -5.95 -1.77 3.76
CA ASP A 34 -5.01 -2.41 2.85
C ASP A 34 -3.82 -1.47 2.59
N GLY A 35 -2.62 -1.94 2.92
CA GLY A 35 -1.36 -1.26 2.66
C GLY A 35 -0.45 -2.03 1.71
N ASN A 36 -0.99 -3.01 0.99
CA ASN A 36 -0.22 -3.76 0.02
C ASN A 36 0.22 -2.86 -1.13
N HIS A 37 1.42 -3.13 -1.65
CA HIS A 37 1.89 -2.50 -2.87
C HIS A 37 0.92 -2.80 -4.03
N PRO A 38 0.73 -1.90 -5.01
CA PRO A 38 -0.12 -2.15 -6.20
C PRO A 38 0.24 -3.39 -7.05
N LEU A 39 1.39 -4.00 -6.77
CA LEU A 39 1.90 -5.20 -7.43
C LEU A 39 1.81 -6.46 -6.56
N ALA A 40 1.32 -6.36 -5.33
CA ALA A 40 1.17 -7.51 -4.44
C ALA A 40 0.20 -8.54 -5.06
N GLY A 41 0.58 -9.82 -5.00
CA GLY A 41 -0.21 -10.92 -5.57
C GLY A 41 -0.20 -10.99 -7.11
N LYS A 42 0.58 -10.15 -7.80
CA LYS A 42 0.75 -10.22 -9.26
C LYS A 42 2.01 -11.00 -9.61
N ASP A 43 1.90 -11.85 -10.63
CA ASP A 43 3.09 -12.42 -11.28
C ASP A 43 3.78 -11.32 -12.07
N LEU A 44 5.05 -11.05 -11.74
CA LEU A 44 5.84 -10.01 -12.38
C LEU A 44 6.84 -10.64 -13.33
N VAL A 45 6.70 -10.34 -14.62
CA VAL A 45 7.67 -10.70 -15.65
C VAL A 45 8.49 -9.45 -15.97
N PHE A 46 9.80 -9.53 -15.74
CA PHE A 46 10.72 -8.45 -16.01
C PHE A 46 11.60 -8.80 -17.20
N ASP A 47 11.72 -7.88 -18.13
CA ASP A 47 12.77 -7.87 -19.15
C ASP A 47 13.81 -6.84 -18.72
N LEU A 48 15.00 -7.31 -18.37
CA LEU A 48 16.04 -6.50 -17.73
C LEU A 48 17.31 -6.51 -18.58
N GLU A 49 17.91 -5.34 -18.73
CA GLU A 49 19.24 -5.16 -19.32
C GLU A 49 20.25 -4.80 -18.22
N VAL A 50 21.36 -5.54 -18.16
CA VAL A 50 22.44 -5.26 -17.20
C VAL A 50 23.36 -4.20 -17.79
N LEU A 51 23.37 -3.01 -17.18
CA LEU A 51 24.16 -1.88 -17.65
C LEU A 51 25.61 -1.89 -17.15
N GLU A 52 25.84 -2.24 -15.88
CA GLU A 52 27.17 -2.25 -15.26
C GLU A 52 27.20 -3.18 -14.04
N ILE A 53 28.35 -3.79 -13.78
CA ILE A 53 28.67 -4.48 -12.51
C ILE A 53 29.95 -3.84 -11.95
N LYS A 54 29.91 -3.37 -10.71
CA LYS A 54 31.05 -2.75 -9.99
C LYS A 54 31.74 -3.74 -9.05
#